data_AF-A0A258C238-F1
#
_entry.id   AF-A0A258C238-F1
#
_cell.length_a   1.000
_cell.length_b   1.000
_cell.length_c   1.000
_cell.angle_alpha   90.00
_cell.angle_beta   90.00
_cell.angle_gamma   90.00
#
_symmetry.space_group_name_H-M   'P 1'
#
loop_
_entity.id
_entity.type
_entity.pdbx_description
1 polymer ?
#
loop_
_entity_poly.entity_id
_entity_poly.type
_entity_poly.pdbx_seq_one_letter_code
_entity_poly.pdbx_strand_id
1 'polypeptide(L)'
;MSAVIDDHGHAGHDHHHGPAKGLSRWLLTTNHKDIGSMYLWFSFCAFLLGGTFAMVIRAELFQPGLQIVQPEFFNQMTTMHGLIMV
;
A
#
# COMPACT_ATOMS: atom_id res chain seq x y z
N MET A 1 43.82 9.27 55.98
CA MET A 1 42.66 8.44 55.58
C MET A 1 42.21 8.98 54.24
N SER A 2 42.46 8.21 53.18
CA SER A 2 42.36 8.65 51.78
C SER A 2 40.94 9.09 51.43
N ALA A 3 40.83 10.19 50.70
CA ALA A 3 39.61 10.56 50.00
C ALA A 3 39.21 9.41 49.07
N VAL A 4 37.99 8.90 49.25
CA VAL A 4 37.31 8.09 48.23
C VAL A 4 36.21 8.97 47.67
N ILE A 5 36.49 9.45 46.46
CA ILE A 5 35.54 10.02 45.53
C ILE A 5 34.82 8.83 44.91
N ASP A 6 33.57 8.59 45.31
CA ASP A 6 32.69 7.64 44.62
C ASP A 6 32.21 8.31 43.32
N ASP A 7 33.06 8.23 42.29
CA ASP A 7 32.69 8.50 40.91
C ASP A 7 31.83 7.32 40.41
N HIS A 8 30.52 7.42 40.58
CA HIS A 8 29.58 6.50 39.94
C HIS A 8 29.33 6.93 38.49
N GLY A 9 30.40 6.93 37.69
CA GLY A 9 30.33 6.89 36.23
C GLY A 9 30.00 5.49 35.74
N HIS A 10 28.72 5.12 35.69
CA HIS A 10 28.26 3.97 34.89
C HIS A 10 27.49 4.45 33.66
N ALA A 11 28.31 4.64 32.62
CA ALA A 11 28.07 4.43 31.20
C ALA A 11 26.68 3.92 30.79
N GLY A 12 26.14 4.63 29.79
CA GLY A 12 24.85 4.38 29.17
C GLY A 12 24.65 2.93 28.75
N HIS A 13 23.44 2.46 29.01
CA HIS A 13 22.84 1.36 28.28
C HIS A 13 21.48 1.86 27.81
N ASP A 14 21.52 2.72 26.79
CA ASP A 14 20.37 3.14 26.01
C ASP A 14 19.91 1.91 25.22
N HIS A 15 19.14 1.04 25.87
CA HIS A 15 18.49 -0.08 25.23
C HIS A 15 17.47 0.45 24.22
N HIS A 16 17.95 0.73 23.02
CA HIS A 16 17.21 1.09 21.81
C HIS A 16 16.39 -0.13 21.32
N HIS A 17 15.47 -0.64 22.14
CA HIS A 17 14.40 -1.54 21.70
C HIS A 17 13.26 -0.70 21.10
N GLY A 18 13.58 0.04 20.03
CA GLY A 18 12.55 0.60 19.16
C GLY A 18 11.88 -0.56 18.41
N PRO A 19 10.54 -0.59 18.30
CA PRO A 19 9.86 -1.60 17.50
C PRO A 19 10.47 -1.63 16.09
N ALA A 20 10.68 -2.83 15.55
CA ALA A 20 11.32 -3.06 14.25
C ALA A 20 10.89 -1.99 13.25
N LYS A 21 11.85 -1.21 12.73
CA LYS A 21 11.60 -0.09 11.84
C LYS A 21 11.56 -0.60 10.40
N GLY A 22 10.52 -0.22 9.65
CA GLY A 22 10.41 -0.47 8.21
C GLY A 22 9.26 -1.40 7.79
N LEU A 23 9.30 -1.86 6.53
CA LEU A 23 8.33 -2.76 5.89
C LEU A 23 8.09 -4.06 6.70
N SER A 24 9.07 -4.52 7.49
CA SER A 24 8.93 -5.67 8.37
C SER A 24 7.88 -5.47 9.47
N ARG A 25 7.65 -4.23 9.93
CA ARG A 25 6.57 -3.93 10.88
C ARG A 25 5.21 -4.05 10.23
N TRP A 26 5.08 -3.62 8.98
CA TRP A 26 3.81 -3.71 8.24
C TRP A 26 3.49 -5.13 7.77
N LEU A 27 4.50 -5.90 7.33
CA LEU A 27 4.33 -7.29 6.90
C LEU A 27 4.09 -8.27 8.05
N LEU A 28 4.60 -8.00 9.26
CA LEU A 28 4.46 -8.86 10.44
C LEU A 28 3.54 -8.26 11.53
N THR A 29 2.76 -7.22 11.23
CA THR A 29 1.80 -6.67 12.21
C THR A 29 0.60 -7.60 12.35
N THR A 30 0.20 -7.90 13.58
CA THR A 30 -1.05 -8.63 13.89
C THR A 30 -2.18 -7.68 14.31
N ASN A 31 -1.92 -6.36 14.31
CA ASN A 31 -2.89 -5.36 14.72
C ASN A 31 -3.90 -5.09 13.61
N HIS A 32 -5.19 -5.28 13.92
CA HIS A 32 -6.30 -5.09 12.96
C HIS A 32 -6.45 -3.65 12.48
N LYS A 33 -5.92 -2.65 13.20
CA LYS A 33 -5.95 -1.23 12.79
C LYS A 33 -4.94 -0.96 11.68
N ASP A 34 -3.74 -1.54 11.79
CA ASP A 34 -2.69 -1.40 10.78
C ASP A 34 -3.08 -2.15 9.51
N ILE A 35 -3.53 -3.40 9.65
CA ILE A 35 -4.05 -4.23 8.55
C ILE A 35 -5.22 -3.53 7.86
N GLY A 36 -6.17 -2.98 8.63
CA GLY A 36 -7.30 -2.24 8.05
C GLY A 36 -6.87 -1.04 7.20
N SER A 37 -5.89 -0.26 7.65
CA SER A 37 -5.36 0.88 6.90
C SER A 37 -4.66 0.46 5.60
N MET A 38 -3.97 -0.69 5.63
CA MET A 38 -3.27 -1.29 4.50
C MET A 38 -4.25 -1.77 3.41
N TYR A 39 -5.37 -2.40 3.81
CA TYR A 39 -6.45 -2.79 2.90
C TYR A 39 -7.19 -1.60 2.34
N LEU A 40 -7.47 -0.56 3.15
CA LEU A 40 -8.13 0.65 2.66
C LEU A 40 -7.31 1.31 1.53
N TRP A 41 -6.00 1.41 1.73
CA TRP A 41 -5.10 1.96 0.72
C TRP A 41 -5.06 1.09 -0.54
N PHE A 42 -4.94 -0.23 -0.38
CA PHE A 42 -4.95 -1.18 -1.48
C PHE A 42 -6.25 -1.10 -2.30
N SER A 43 -7.41 -1.16 -1.64
CA SER A 43 -8.72 -1.06 -2.29
C SER A 43 -8.92 0.30 -2.96
N PHE A 44 -8.42 1.39 -2.38
CA PHE A 44 -8.46 2.70 -3.02
C PHE A 44 -7.61 2.75 -4.31
N CYS A 45 -6.40 2.18 -4.29
CA CYS A 45 -5.57 2.05 -5.49
C CYS A 45 -6.23 1.17 -6.56
N ALA A 46 -6.79 0.03 -6.17
CA ALA A 46 -7.54 -0.86 -7.07
C ALA A 46 -8.75 -0.15 -7.69
N PHE A 47 -9.49 0.63 -6.89
CA PHE A 47 -10.61 1.43 -7.36
C PHE A 47 -10.21 2.47 -8.41
N LEU A 48 -9.10 3.19 -8.21
CA LEU A 48 -8.61 4.16 -9.19
C LEU A 48 -8.16 3.47 -10.50
N LEU A 49 -7.50 2.32 -10.40
CA LEU A 49 -7.05 1.56 -11.55
C LEU A 49 -8.24 0.99 -12.34
N GLY A 50 -9.17 0.33 -11.67
CA GLY A 50 -10.41 -0.16 -12.26
C GLY A 50 -11.25 0.98 -12.83
N GLY A 51 -11.37 2.10 -12.12
CA GLY A 51 -12.11 3.29 -12.57
C GLY A 51 -11.52 3.90 -13.85
N THR A 52 -10.19 3.88 -13.99
CA THR A 52 -9.52 4.32 -15.21
C THR A 52 -9.89 3.43 -16.41
N PHE A 53 -9.90 2.09 -16.23
CA PHE A 53 -10.34 1.19 -17.29
C PHE A 53 -11.81 1.40 -17.68
N ALA A 54 -12.70 1.68 -16.71
CA ALA A 54 -14.09 2.01 -16.99
C ALA A 54 -14.26 3.31 -17.79
N MET A 55 -13.43 4.32 -17.51
CA MET A 55 -13.43 5.59 -18.26
C MET A 55 -13.02 5.36 -19.72
N VAL A 56 -12.00 4.54 -19.97
CA VAL A 56 -11.56 4.20 -21.34
C VAL A 56 -12.64 3.45 -22.11
N ILE A 57 -13.27 2.44 -21.48
CA ILE A 57 -14.40 1.71 -22.09
C ILE A 57 -15.54 2.66 -22.45
N ARG A 58 -15.87 3.58 -21.55
CA ARG A 58 -16.93 4.58 -21.78
C ARG A 58 -16.55 5.59 -22.88
N ALA A 59 -15.27 5.94 -23.01
CA ALA A 59 -14.78 6.81 -24.07
C ALA A 59 -14.91 6.15 -25.46
N GLU A 60 -14.60 4.85 -25.58
CA GLU A 60 -14.78 4.10 -26.83
C GLU A 60 -16.25 4.02 -27.27
N LEU A 61 -17.17 3.92 -26.32
CA LEU A 61 -18.61 3.82 -26.57
C LEU A 61 -19.29 5.18 -26.87
N PHE A 62 -18.56 6.30 -26.86
CA PHE A 62 -19.15 7.63 -27.01
C PHE A 62 -19.62 7.93 -28.45
N GLN A 63 -19.02 7.29 -29.45
CA GLN A 63 -19.49 7.29 -30.84
C GLN A 63 -19.47 5.86 -31.39
N PRO A 64 -20.42 5.46 -32.25
CA PRO A 64 -20.45 4.13 -32.84
C PRO A 64 -19.36 3.99 -33.92
N GLY A 65 -18.39 3.11 -33.70
CA GLY A 65 -17.29 2.80 -34.64
C GLY A 65 -15.98 2.46 -33.91
N LEU A 66 -15.02 1.85 -34.62
CA LEU A 66 -13.69 1.58 -34.07
C LEU A 66 -12.89 2.89 -34.01
N GLN A 67 -12.64 3.43 -32.82
CA GLN A 67 -12.02 4.76 -32.66
C GLN A 67 -10.60 4.72 -32.12
N ILE A 68 -10.37 4.09 -30.96
CA ILE A 68 -9.04 4.12 -30.32
C ILE A 68 -8.54 2.70 -30.03
N VAL A 69 -9.43 1.73 -29.87
CA VAL A 69 -9.07 0.42 -29.32
C VAL A 69 -9.52 -0.73 -30.20
N GLN A 70 -8.60 -1.67 -30.46
CA GLN A 70 -8.88 -2.91 -31.17
C GLN A 70 -9.87 -3.82 -30.40
N PRO A 71 -10.74 -4.58 -31.09
CA PRO A 71 -11.82 -5.35 -30.43
C PRO A 71 -11.32 -6.34 -29.37
N GLU A 72 -10.15 -6.93 -29.61
CA GLU A 72 -9.47 -7.84 -28.67
C GLU A 72 -9.08 -7.14 -27.36
N PHE A 73 -8.50 -5.94 -27.45
CA PHE A 73 -8.04 -5.18 -26.28
C PHE A 73 -9.22 -4.60 -25.49
N PHE A 74 -10.34 -4.28 -26.16
CA PHE A 74 -11.58 -3.89 -25.48
C PHE A 74 -12.11 -5.03 -24.58
N ASN A 75 -12.13 -6.26 -25.11
CA ASN A 75 -12.57 -7.43 -24.33
C ASN A 75 -11.62 -7.71 -23.15
N GLN A 76 -10.31 -7.61 -23.36
CA GLN A 76 -9.31 -7.78 -22.29
C GLN A 76 -9.44 -6.71 -21.20
N MET A 77 -9.59 -5.42 -21.57
CA MET A 77 -9.78 -4.35 -20.60
C MET A 77 -11.06 -4.52 -19.77
N THR A 78 -12.16 -4.97 -20.39
CA THR A 78 -13.41 -5.18 -19.64
C THR A 78 -13.28 -6.33 -18.63
N THR A 79 -12.59 -7.41 -18.99
CA THR A 79 -12.32 -8.52 -18.06
C THR A 79 -11.40 -8.07 -16.94
N MET A 80 -10.33 -7.33 -17.23
CA MET A 80 -9.41 -6.81 -16.23
C MET A 80 -10.06 -5.80 -15.29
N HIS A 81 -10.96 -4.95 -15.81
CA HIS A 81 -11.77 -4.05 -14.98
C HIS A 81 -12.60 -4.84 -13.95
N GLY A 82 -13.30 -5.90 -14.41
CA GLY A 82 -14.08 -6.77 -13.52
C GLY A 82 -13.23 -7.50 -12.48
N LEU A 83 -12.05 -8.02 -12.88
CA LEU A 83 -11.14 -8.72 -11.97
C LEU A 83 -10.47 -7.81 -10.93
N ILE A 84 -10.28 -6.52 -11.21
CA ILE A 84 -9.67 -5.57 -10.27
C ILE A 84 -10.69 -4.99 -9.29
N MET A 85 -11.97 -4.95 -9.69
CA MET A 85 -13.07 -4.46 -8.86
C MET A 85 -13.63 -5.51 -7.90
N VAL A 86 -13.33 -6.80 -8.11
CA VAL A 86 -13.72 -7.91 -7.22
C VAL A 86 -12.67 -8.17 -6.15
#